data_AF-A0A533XN95-F1
#
_entry.id   AF-A0A533XN95-F1
#
_cell.length_a   1.000
_cell.length_b   1.000
_cell.length_c   1.000
_cell.angle_alpha   90.00
_cell.angle_beta   90.00
_cell.angle_gamma   90.00
#
_symmetry.space_group_name_H-M   'P 1'
#
loop_
_entity.id
_entity.type
_entity.pdbx_description
1 polymer ?
#
loop_
_entity_poly.entity_id
_entity_poly.type
_entity_poly.pdbx_seq_one_letter_code
_entity_poly.pdbx_strand_id
1 'polypeptide(L)'
;YFARRFGFRIEGDIVGQVGAEPTAAHLARLARRMKSEKIKVIVSEPQLNQKVAQALAGETGARIVLLSPLPGAITGTNTYISMLRYDIAKLVDALQS
;
A
#
# COMPACT_ATOMS: atom_id res chain seq x y z
N TYR A 1 4.02 6.88 10.88
CA TYR A 1 5.34 7.55 10.99
C TYR A 1 6.07 7.63 9.67
N PHE A 2 6.27 6.52 8.96
CA PHE A 2 6.96 6.47 7.66
C PHE A 2 6.40 7.49 6.65
N ALA A 3 5.09 7.43 6.37
CA ALA A 3 4.44 8.35 5.43
C ALA A 3 4.71 9.83 5.78
N ARG A 4 4.47 10.21 7.04
CA ARG A 4 4.76 11.56 7.55
C ARG A 4 6.23 11.97 7.38
N ARG A 5 7.19 11.06 7.61
CA ARG A 5 8.62 11.33 7.51
C ARG A 5 9.08 11.66 6.08
N PHE A 6 8.38 11.12 5.08
CA PHE A 6 8.68 11.29 3.65
C PHE A 6 7.64 12.16 2.92
N GLY A 7 6.73 12.81 3.63
CA GLY A 7 5.73 13.72 3.04
C GLY A 7 4.58 13.03 2.32
N PHE A 8 4.40 11.72 2.50
CA PHE A 8 3.25 11.00 1.95
C PHE A 8 2.01 11.21 2.83
N ARG A 9 0.85 11.32 2.17
CA ARG A 9 -0.46 11.30 2.80
C ARG A 9 -1.13 9.96 2.55
N ILE A 10 -1.70 9.38 3.60
CA ILE A 10 -2.54 8.19 3.50
C ILE A 10 -3.96 8.68 3.34
N GLU A 11 -4.54 8.46 2.16
CA GLU A 11 -5.90 8.95 1.82
C GLU A 11 -6.99 7.92 2.14
N GLY A 12 -6.62 6.72 2.60
CA GLY A 12 -7.56 5.73 3.07
C GLY A 12 -6.91 4.38 3.32
N ASP A 13 -7.56 3.59 4.17
CA ASP A 13 -7.20 2.21 4.44
C ASP A 13 -8.14 1.28 3.67
N ILE A 14 -7.61 0.20 3.12
CA ILE A 14 -8.43 -0.82 2.44
C ILE A 14 -9.31 -1.54 3.46
N VAL A 15 -8.77 -1.79 4.65
CA VAL A 15 -9.44 -2.48 5.75
C VAL A 15 -9.53 -1.51 6.93
N GLY A 16 -10.74 -1.03 7.22
CA GLY A 16 -10.96 -0.03 8.28
C GLY A 16 -10.75 -0.56 9.71
N GLN A 17 -10.82 -1.88 9.91
CA GLN A 17 -10.62 -2.51 11.21
C GLN A 17 -9.90 -3.85 11.06
N VAL A 18 -8.87 -4.08 11.87
CA VAL A 18 -8.08 -5.33 11.88
C VAL A 18 -9.00 -6.53 12.06
N GLY A 19 -8.88 -7.52 11.16
CA GLY A 19 -9.68 -8.75 11.18
C GLY A 19 -11.04 -8.66 10.48
N ALA A 20 -11.46 -7.49 10.00
CA ALA A 20 -12.68 -7.34 9.22
C ALA A 20 -12.39 -7.42 7.72
N GLU A 21 -13.33 -7.97 6.94
CA GLU A 21 -13.30 -7.84 5.49
C GLU A 21 -13.92 -6.50 5.05
N PRO A 22 -13.36 -5.84 4.03
CA PRO A 22 -13.92 -4.61 3.51
C PRO A 22 -15.19 -4.88 2.70
N THR A 23 -16.20 -4.03 2.88
CA THR A 23 -17.44 -4.14 2.13
C THR A 23 -17.27 -3.64 0.70
N ALA A 24 -18.05 -4.17 -0.25
CA ALA A 24 -18.05 -3.71 -1.64
C ALA A 24 -18.34 -2.20 -1.75
N ALA A 25 -19.25 -1.67 -0.93
CA ALA A 25 -19.56 -0.24 -0.90
C ALA A 25 -18.37 0.62 -0.44
N HIS A 26 -17.56 0.11 0.51
CA HIS A 26 -16.34 0.78 0.94
C HIS A 26 -15.28 0.81 -0.16
N LEU A 27 -15.03 -0.34 -0.80
CA LEU A 27 -14.06 -0.45 -1.90
C LEU A 27 -14.46 0.44 -3.08
N ALA A 28 -15.73 0.48 -3.46
CA ALA A 28 -16.21 1.36 -4.52
C ALA A 28 -16.03 2.85 -4.19
N ARG A 29 -16.21 3.24 -2.92
CA ARG A 29 -15.94 4.61 -2.47
C ARG A 29 -14.45 4.93 -2.53
N LEU A 30 -13.61 4.00 -2.13
CA LEU A 30 -12.15 4.15 -2.18
C LEU A 30 -11.67 4.25 -3.63
N ALA A 31 -12.17 3.40 -4.53
CA ALA A 31 -11.84 3.45 -5.96
C ALA A 31 -12.23 4.79 -6.61
N ARG A 32 -13.43 5.30 -6.30
CA ARG A 32 -13.86 6.64 -6.76
C ARG A 32 -12.91 7.74 -6.29
N ARG A 33 -12.53 7.72 -5.00
CA ARG A 33 -11.59 8.69 -4.44
C ARG A 33 -10.22 8.61 -5.12
N MET A 34 -9.70 7.40 -5.31
CA MET A 34 -8.42 7.19 -5.99
C MET A 34 -8.42 7.77 -7.40
N LYS A 35 -9.52 7.57 -8.15
CA LYS A 35 -9.68 8.15 -9.49
C LYS A 35 -9.78 9.68 -9.44
N SER A 36 -10.57 10.26 -8.55
CA SER A 36 -10.77 11.71 -8.48
C SER A 36 -9.52 12.47 -8.01
N GLU A 37 -8.80 11.92 -7.05
CA GLU A 37 -7.59 12.51 -6.48
C GLU A 37 -6.30 12.06 -7.19
N LYS A 38 -6.43 11.24 -8.24
CA LYS A 38 -5.30 10.69 -9.02
C LYS A 38 -4.28 9.95 -8.15
N ILE A 39 -4.76 9.16 -7.19
CA ILE A 39 -3.93 8.31 -6.34
C ILE A 39 -3.46 7.12 -7.18
N LYS A 40 -2.14 6.98 -7.32
CA LYS A 40 -1.52 5.99 -8.22
C LYS A 40 -0.95 4.76 -7.50
N VAL A 41 -0.89 4.78 -6.18
CA VAL A 41 -0.20 3.76 -5.39
C VAL A 41 -1.14 3.19 -4.33
N ILE A 42 -1.18 1.87 -4.26
CA ILE A 42 -1.76 1.10 -3.16
C ILE A 42 -0.60 0.45 -2.42
N VAL A 43 -0.51 0.66 -1.11
CA VAL A 43 0.46 -0.03 -0.25
C VAL A 43 -0.22 -1.26 0.36
N SER A 44 0.47 -2.40 0.33
CA SER A 44 0.04 -3.64 0.98
C SER A 44 1.23 -4.31 1.67
N GLU A 45 0.97 -5.21 2.60
CA GLU A 45 2.01 -5.95 3.33
C GLU A 45 2.08 -7.40 2.86
N PRO A 46 3.28 -8.04 2.80
CA PRO A 46 3.45 -9.40 2.31
C PRO A 46 2.59 -10.46 3.01
N GLN A 47 2.28 -10.26 4.29
CA GLN A 47 1.55 -11.20 5.12
C GLN A 47 0.02 -11.12 4.90
N LEU A 48 -0.45 -10.06 4.23
CA LEU A 48 -1.87 -9.85 3.98
C LEU A 48 -2.33 -10.56 2.71
N ASN A 49 -3.63 -10.88 2.66
CA ASN A 49 -4.25 -11.40 1.46
C ASN A 49 -4.35 -10.28 0.39
N GLN A 50 -3.67 -10.49 -0.74
CA GLN A 50 -3.56 -9.48 -1.80
C GLN A 50 -4.80 -9.34 -2.67
N LYS A 51 -5.79 -10.24 -2.58
CA LYS A 51 -6.95 -10.25 -3.49
C LYS A 51 -7.71 -8.92 -3.51
N VAL A 52 -7.89 -8.28 -2.35
CA VAL A 52 -8.61 -7.02 -2.27
C VAL A 52 -7.81 -5.87 -2.88
N ALA A 53 -6.50 -5.80 -2.57
CA ALA A 53 -5.61 -4.81 -3.17
C ALA A 53 -5.53 -4.97 -4.69
N GLN A 54 -5.49 -6.20 -5.19
CA GLN A 54 -5.51 -6.54 -6.62
C GLN A 54 -6.81 -6.12 -7.31
N ALA A 55 -7.97 -6.37 -6.68
CA ALA A 55 -9.25 -5.91 -7.21
C ALA A 55 -9.30 -4.38 -7.33
N LEU A 56 -8.86 -3.67 -6.28
CA LEU A 56 -8.83 -2.22 -6.26
C LEU A 56 -7.83 -1.65 -7.29
N ALA A 57 -6.66 -2.26 -7.43
CA ALA A 57 -5.67 -1.91 -8.45
C ALA A 57 -6.24 -2.08 -9.87
N GLY A 58 -6.90 -3.21 -10.15
CA GLY A 58 -7.53 -3.48 -11.44
C GLY A 58 -8.61 -2.45 -11.79
N GLU A 59 -9.38 -1.99 -10.80
CA GLU A 59 -10.43 -0.99 -11.02
C GLU A 59 -9.87 0.43 -11.22
N THR A 60 -8.77 0.76 -10.55
CA THR A 60 -8.23 2.13 -10.48
C THR A 60 -7.05 2.38 -11.40
N GLY A 61 -6.39 1.34 -11.88
CA GLY A 61 -5.10 1.42 -12.57
C GLY A 61 -3.92 1.75 -11.64
N ALA A 62 -4.13 1.74 -10.31
CA ALA A 62 -3.07 1.99 -9.36
C ALA A 62 -2.10 0.81 -9.27
N ARG A 63 -0.83 1.10 -8.96
CA ARG A 63 0.19 0.08 -8.72
C ARG A 63 0.16 -0.36 -7.27
N ILE A 64 0.31 -1.67 -7.05
CA ILE A 64 0.48 -2.23 -5.72
C ILE A 64 1.97 -2.24 -5.38
N VAL A 65 2.30 -1.74 -4.20
CA VAL A 65 3.64 -1.76 -3.64
C VAL A 65 3.62 -2.56 -2.35
N LEU A 66 4.47 -3.58 -2.27
CA LEU A 66 4.64 -4.39 -1.08
C LEU A 66 5.70 -3.76 -0.18
N LEU A 67 5.28 -3.26 0.98
CA LEU A 67 6.13 -2.71 2.03
C LEU A 67 6.01 -3.55 3.29
N SER A 68 6.98 -3.48 4.19
CA SER A 68 6.84 -4.17 5.48
C SER A 68 7.26 -3.31 6.68
N PRO A 69 6.47 -3.33 7.77
CA PRO A 69 6.89 -2.73 9.03
C PRO A 69 7.82 -3.65 9.85
N LEU A 70 8.09 -4.88 9.39
CA LEU A 70 8.81 -5.91 10.15
C LEU A 70 10.12 -6.31 9.45
N PRO A 71 11.29 -6.19 10.11
CA PRO A 71 12.54 -6.70 9.57
C PRO A 71 12.46 -8.20 9.30
N GLY A 72 12.99 -8.63 8.16
CA GLY A 72 13.03 -10.03 7.74
C GLY A 72 11.72 -10.56 7.14
N ALA A 73 10.65 -9.76 7.10
CA ALA A 73 9.41 -10.12 6.40
C ALA A 73 9.59 -10.29 4.88
N ILE A 74 10.60 -9.61 4.33
CA ILE A 74 10.98 -9.68 2.92
C ILE A 74 12.43 -10.16 2.85
N THR A 75 12.74 -11.08 1.94
CA THR A 75 14.10 -11.57 1.75
C THR A 75 15.09 -10.42 1.55
N GLY A 76 16.14 -10.38 2.38
CA GLY A 76 17.15 -9.30 2.36
C GLY A 76 16.86 -8.10 3.28
N THR A 77 15.72 -8.09 3.98
CA THR A 77 15.32 -6.99 4.88
C THR A 77 15.55 -7.28 6.38
N ASN A 78 16.51 -8.16 6.70
CA ASN A 78 16.72 -8.70 8.05
C ASN A 78 17.06 -7.65 9.13
N THR A 79 17.46 -6.44 8.74
CA THR A 79 17.74 -5.34 9.67
C THR A 79 16.73 -4.22 9.45
N TYR A 80 16.48 -3.42 10.49
CA TYR A 80 15.62 -2.23 10.37
C TYR A 80 16.06 -1.30 9.24
N ILE A 81 17.37 -1.10 9.06
CA ILE A 81 17.91 -0.24 8.00
C ILE A 81 17.72 -0.86 6.61
N SER A 82 17.96 -2.16 6.44
CA SER A 82 17.75 -2.80 5.14
C SER A 82 16.27 -2.87 4.75
N MET A 83 15.37 -3.07 5.72
CA MET A 83 13.92 -2.95 5.53
C MET A 83 13.53 -1.55 5.08
N LEU A 84 13.96 -0.50 5.80
CA LEU A 84 13.66 0.88 5.40
C LEU A 84 14.20 1.23 4.01
N ARG A 85 15.41 0.78 3.66
CA ARG A 85 15.99 0.98 2.33
C ARG A 85 15.15 0.30 1.25
N TYR A 86 14.70 -0.93 1.50
CA TYR A 86 13.81 -1.65 0.60
C TYR A 86 12.49 -0.90 0.40
N ASP A 87 11.84 -0.49 1.50
CA ASP A 87 10.53 0.17 1.44
C ASP A 87 10.59 1.49 0.66
N ILE A 88 11.63 2.29 0.93
CA ILE A 88 11.85 3.56 0.22
C ILE A 88 12.11 3.29 -1.26
N ALA A 89 12.98 2.34 -1.60
CA ALA A 89 13.28 2.01 -2.99
C ALA A 89 12.03 1.58 -3.77
N LYS A 90 11.16 0.77 -3.15
CA LYS A 90 9.91 0.31 -3.76
C LYS A 90 8.90 1.44 -3.97
N LEU A 91 8.79 2.37 -3.04
CA LEU A 91 7.94 3.54 -3.22
C LEU A 91 8.45 4.48 -4.31
N VAL A 92 9.76 4.72 -4.36
CA VAL A 92 10.37 5.58 -5.39
C VAL A 92 10.14 4.98 -6.79
N ASP A 93 10.42 3.70 -6.96
CA ASP A 93 10.20 2.97 -8.23
C ASP A 93 8.75 3.10 -8.71
N ALA A 94 7.79 2.90 -7.81
CA ALA A 94 6.37 2.98 -8.13
C ALA A 94 5.90 4.38 -8.54
N LEU A 95 6.57 5.44 -8.08
CA LEU A 95 6.22 6.84 -8.34
C LEU A 95 6.95 7.44 -9.55
N GLN A 96 8.09 6.87 -9.95
CA GLN A 96 8.91 7.35 -11.08
C GLN A 96 8.54 6.74 -12.43
N SER A 97 7.80 5.63 -12.44
CA SER A 97 7.32 4.99 -13.67
C SER A 97 5.89 5.39 -14.03
#